data_AF-A0A4Y8DCF3-F1
#
_entry.id   AF-A0A4Y8DCF3-F1
#
_cell.length_a   1.000
_cell.length_b   1.000
_cell.length_c   1.000
_cell.angle_alpha   90.00
_cell.angle_beta   90.00
_cell.angle_gamma   90.00
#
_symmetry.space_group_name_H-M   'P 1'
#
loop_
_entity.id
_entity.type
_entity.pdbx_description
1 polymer ?
#
loop_
_entity_poly.entity_id
_entity_poly.type
_entity_poly.pdbx_seq_one_letter_code
_entity_poly.pdbx_strand_id
1 'polypeptide(L)'
;MAGYTTAYIFRIPDPSARGRRRVYALIALSTQKERMAMRTFSFFDAAFRELADWIARLADEELARSESALQSPRAGDERNGNGISGGPFGGGGTTTTPTSSFLRGGNRGPDSRMAGASLKGRGLAELVGLPDFFIELHSRFVRLLAEIERPR
;
A
#
# COMPACT_ATOMS: atom_id res chain seq x y z
N MET A 1 26.74 -19.90 6.65
CA MET A 1 26.76 -18.80 7.63
C MET A 1 25.48 -18.00 7.40
N ALA A 2 24.57 -17.92 8.38
CA ALA A 2 23.34 -17.14 8.26
C ALA A 2 23.63 -15.71 8.77
N GLY A 3 23.27 -14.68 7.98
CA GLY A 3 23.39 -13.28 8.38
C GLY A 3 22.27 -12.84 9.33
N TYR A 4 22.41 -11.66 9.92
CA TYR A 4 21.39 -11.03 10.76
C TYR A 4 20.46 -10.17 9.90
N THR A 5 19.15 -10.27 10.17
CA THR A 5 18.12 -9.53 9.44
C THR A 5 17.36 -8.64 10.41
N THR A 6 17.28 -7.34 10.12
CA THR A 6 16.36 -6.40 10.77
C THR A 6 15.27 -6.04 9.78
N ALA A 7 14.01 -6.29 10.14
CA ALA A 7 12.86 -6.02 9.28
C ALA A 7 11.84 -5.17 10.02
N TYR A 8 11.36 -4.12 9.36
CA TYR A 8 10.25 -3.29 9.82
C TYR A 8 9.08 -3.44 8.87
N ILE A 9 7.98 -4.01 9.35
CA ILE A 9 6.79 -4.33 8.55
C ILE A 9 5.74 -3.25 8.77
N PHE A 10 5.18 -2.72 7.69
CA PHE A 10 4.16 -1.68 7.73
C PHE A 10 3.09 -1.90 6.65
N ARG A 11 2.00 -1.15 6.75
CA ARG A 11 0.84 -1.29 5.87
C ARG A 11 0.47 0.06 5.28
N ILE A 12 0.16 0.08 3.99
CA ILE A 12 -0.33 1.28 3.30
C ILE A 12 -1.70 1.01 2.68
N PRO A 13 -2.54 2.03 2.45
CA PRO A 13 -3.77 1.88 1.69
C PRO A 13 -3.51 1.44 0.25
N ASP A 14 -4.39 0.58 -0.27
CA ASP A 14 -4.47 0.28 -1.70
C ASP A 14 -5.91 -0.12 -2.06
N PRO A 15 -6.67 0.73 -2.79
CA PRO A 15 -8.03 0.43 -3.22
C PRO A 15 -8.16 -0.85 -4.06
N SER A 16 -7.10 -1.24 -4.76
CA SER A 16 -7.08 -2.42 -5.64
C SER A 16 -6.73 -3.72 -4.92
N ALA A 17 -6.15 -3.66 -3.72
CA ALA A 17 -5.78 -4.85 -2.94
C ALA A 17 -6.99 -5.44 -2.18
N ARG A 18 -6.97 -6.77 -2.01
CA ARG A 18 -7.90 -7.47 -1.11
C ARG A 18 -7.72 -6.92 0.32
N GLY A 19 -8.81 -6.42 0.91
CA GLY A 19 -8.78 -5.79 2.24
C GLY A 19 -8.28 -4.34 2.25
N ARG A 20 -8.20 -3.68 1.08
CA ARG A 20 -7.85 -2.27 0.89
C ARG A 20 -6.49 -1.84 1.48
N ARG A 21 -5.58 -2.79 1.72
CA ARG A 21 -4.26 -2.55 2.33
C ARG A 21 -3.21 -3.45 1.66
N ARG A 22 -1.99 -2.94 1.51
CA ARG A 22 -0.80 -3.73 1.17
C ARG A 22 0.20 -3.74 2.31
N VAL A 23 0.87 -4.87 2.49
CA VAL A 23 1.94 -5.05 3.49
C VAL A 23 3.28 -4.86 2.78
N TYR A 24 4.12 -4.00 3.33
CA TYR A 24 5.49 -3.74 2.89
C TYR A 24 6.45 -3.95 4.05
N ALA A 25 7.73 -4.15 3.72
CA ALA A 25 8.79 -4.27 4.72
C ALA A 25 10.04 -3.50 4.27
N LEU A 26 10.66 -2.79 5.21
CA LEU A 26 12.04 -2.31 5.10
C LEU A 26 12.95 -3.36 5.73
N ILE A 27 14.00 -3.77 5.04
CA ILE A 27 14.88 -4.86 5.48
C ILE A 27 16.33 -4.42 5.39
N ALA A 28 17.07 -4.58 6.48
CA ALA A 28 18.52 -4.51 6.52
C ALA A 28 19.10 -5.91 6.74
N LEU A 29 20.05 -6.29 5.88
CA LEU A 29 20.77 -7.57 5.95
C LEU A 29 22.22 -7.29 6.33
N SER A 30 22.70 -7.94 7.39
CA SER A 30 24.06 -7.78 7.89
C SER A 30 24.77 -9.13 7.97
N THR A 31 25.98 -9.19 7.43
CA THR A 31 26.89 -10.33 7.60
C THR A 31 27.85 -10.14 8.78
N GLN A 32 27.72 -9.03 9.52
CA GLN A 32 28.56 -8.76 10.69
C GLN A 32 28.25 -9.70 11.86
N LYS A 33 29.16 -9.74 12.84
CA LYS A 33 28.95 -10.47 14.09
C LYS A 33 27.71 -9.94 14.81
N GLU A 34 27.02 -10.82 15.53
CA GLU A 34 25.80 -10.51 16.30
C GLU A 34 25.85 -9.19 17.05
N ARG A 35 26.94 -9.00 17.81
CA ARG A 35 27.15 -7.82 18.64
C ARG A 35 27.08 -6.53 17.83
N MET A 36 27.63 -6.52 16.62
CA MET A 36 27.60 -5.34 15.76
C MET A 36 26.19 -5.13 15.18
N ALA A 37 25.53 -6.20 14.73
CA ALA A 37 24.16 -6.14 14.25
C ALA A 37 23.19 -5.61 15.32
N MET A 38 23.31 -6.08 16.57
CA MET A 38 22.48 -5.63 17.69
C MET A 38 22.79 -4.19 18.11
N ARG A 39 24.05 -3.74 18.02
CA ARG A 39 24.40 -2.33 18.29
C ARG A 39 23.74 -1.36 17.32
N THR A 40 23.59 -1.77 16.06
CA THR A 40 22.96 -0.95 15.01
C THR A 40 21.44 -1.09 14.95
N PHE A 41 20.86 -2.02 15.71
CA PHE A 41 19.43 -2.30 15.67
C PHE A 41 18.58 -1.07 15.99
N SER A 42 18.88 -0.35 17.07
CA SER A 42 18.12 0.84 17.48
C SER A 42 18.19 1.97 16.46
N PHE A 43 19.31 2.10 15.75
CA PHE A 43 19.46 3.03 14.64
C PHE A 43 18.51 2.67 13.48
N PHE A 44 18.51 1.40 13.05
CA PHE A 44 17.61 0.94 12.01
C PHE A 44 16.13 1.01 12.43
N ASP A 45 15.79 0.69 13.67
CA ASP A 45 14.42 0.75 14.17
C ASP A 45 13.85 2.17 14.07
N ALA A 46 14.60 3.17 14.55
CA ALA A 46 14.20 4.57 14.46
C ALA A 46 14.09 5.04 13.00
N ALA A 47 15.10 4.75 12.18
CA ALA A 47 15.13 5.16 10.79
C ALA A 47 14.04 4.49 9.94
N PHE A 48 13.80 3.20 10.14
CA PHE A 48 12.76 2.46 9.42
C PHE A 48 11.37 2.91 9.83
N ARG A 49 11.15 3.23 11.11
CA ARG A 49 9.88 3.83 11.56
C ARG A 49 9.62 5.16 10.85
N GLU A 50 10.61 6.05 10.82
CA GLU A 50 10.48 7.35 10.16
C GLU A 50 10.19 7.21 8.66
N LEU A 51 10.90 6.30 7.98
CA LEU A 51 10.66 6.01 6.56
C LEU A 51 9.28 5.41 6.32
N ALA A 52 8.84 4.46 7.14
CA ALA A 52 7.52 3.87 7.02
C ALA A 52 6.42 4.90 7.23
N ASP A 53 6.56 5.78 8.24
CA ASP A 53 5.62 6.88 8.49
C ASP A 53 5.58 7.87 7.32
N TRP A 54 6.71 8.15 6.69
CA TRP A 54 6.76 8.97 5.48
C TRP A 54 6.02 8.32 4.31
N ILE A 55 6.28 7.03 4.03
CA ILE A 55 5.61 6.30 2.95
C ILE A 55 4.10 6.19 3.21
N ALA A 56 3.70 5.88 4.44
CA ALA A 56 2.29 5.77 4.82
C ALA A 56 1.54 7.09 4.64
N ARG A 57 2.15 8.22 5.06
CA ARG A 57 1.57 9.56 4.85
C ARG A 57 1.34 9.88 3.38
N LEU A 58 2.32 9.64 2.53
CA LEU A 58 2.18 9.87 1.08
C LEU A 58 1.04 9.02 0.49
N ALA A 59 0.92 7.75 0.92
CA ALA A 59 -0.14 6.86 0.46
C ALA A 59 -1.53 7.28 0.96
N ASP A 60 -1.64 7.77 2.19
CA ASP A 60 -2.90 8.29 2.74
C ASP A 60 -3.33 9.59 2.02
N GLU A 61 -2.38 10.48 1.71
CA GLU A 61 -2.63 11.70 0.93
C GLU A 61 -3.11 11.41 -0.49
N GLU A 62 -2.47 10.46 -1.18
CA GLU A 62 -2.86 10.07 -2.53
C GLU A 62 -4.22 9.35 -2.54
N LEU A 63 -4.53 8.56 -1.51
CA LEU A 63 -5.87 7.98 -1.35
C LEU A 63 -6.93 9.09 -1.20
N ALA A 64 -6.70 10.06 -0.32
CA ALA A 64 -7.64 11.17 -0.11
C ALA A 64 -7.83 12.01 -1.38
N ARG A 65 -6.76 12.25 -2.15
CA ARG A 65 -6.82 12.92 -3.46
C ARG A 65 -7.62 12.11 -4.48
N SER A 66 -7.38 10.81 -4.56
CA SER A 66 -8.10 9.91 -5.46
C SER A 66 -9.59 9.83 -5.12
N GLU A 67 -9.95 9.78 -3.84
CA GLU A 67 -11.36 9.72 -3.38
C GLU A 67 -12.09 11.05 -3.63
N SER A 68 -11.45 12.19 -3.37
CA SER A 68 -12.04 13.52 -3.65
C SER A 68 -12.23 13.77 -5.15
N ALA A 69 -11.31 13.33 -6.00
CA ALA A 69 -11.45 13.44 -7.46
C ALA A 69 -12.65 12.64 -8.00
N LEU A 70 -12.98 11.50 -7.39
CA LEU A 70 -14.14 10.68 -7.74
C LEU A 70 -15.47 11.29 -7.23
N GLN A 71 -15.41 12.15 -6.20
CA GLN A 71 -16.57 12.83 -5.62
C GLN A 71 -16.91 14.19 -6.27
N SER A 72 -16.09 14.66 -7.22
CA SER A 72 -16.43 15.86 -7.99
C SER A 72 -17.70 15.60 -8.81
N PRO A 73 -18.77 16.42 -8.67
CA PRO A 73 -19.94 16.27 -9.51
C PRO A 73 -19.51 16.52 -10.96
N ARG A 74 -19.72 15.55 -11.84
CA ARG A 74 -19.72 15.82 -13.28
C ARG A 74 -20.77 16.91 -13.54
N ALA A 75 -20.33 18.15 -13.67
CA ALA A 75 -21.15 19.23 -14.18
C ALA A 75 -21.37 18.95 -15.68
N GLY A 76 -22.54 18.38 -16.00
CA GLY A 76 -22.96 18.18 -17.37
C GLY A 76 -23.71 16.87 -17.59
N ASP A 77 -24.90 16.74 -17.00
CA ASP A 77 -25.95 15.94 -17.63
C ASP A 77 -27.32 16.62 -17.40
N GLU A 78 -27.47 17.81 -18.00
CA GLU A 78 -28.80 18.36 -18.27
C GLU A 78 -29.25 17.82 -19.62
N ARG A 79 -30.02 16.71 -19.60
CA ARG A 79 -31.07 16.43 -20.60
C ARG A 79 -32.02 15.34 -20.10
N ASN A 80 -33.12 15.81 -19.52
CA ASN A 80 -34.50 15.45 -19.85
C ASN A 80 -34.93 13.97 -19.80
N GLY A 81 -35.88 13.65 -18.92
CA GLY A 81 -36.94 12.68 -19.24
C GLY A 81 -37.34 11.69 -18.16
N ASN A 82 -38.30 12.08 -17.32
CA ASN A 82 -39.51 11.32 -16.97
C ASN A 82 -39.44 9.77 -16.85
N GLY A 83 -39.63 9.22 -15.65
CA GLY A 83 -39.89 7.77 -15.49
C GLY A 83 -40.11 7.31 -14.05
N ILE A 84 -41.37 7.03 -13.73
CA ILE A 84 -41.95 6.57 -12.46
C ILE A 84 -41.61 5.08 -12.16
N SER A 85 -41.75 4.70 -10.87
CA SER A 85 -41.86 3.34 -10.27
C SER A 85 -40.55 2.59 -10.01
N GLY A 86 -40.33 1.88 -8.90
CA GLY A 86 -41.16 1.44 -7.78
C GLY A 86 -40.50 0.18 -7.19
N GLY A 87 -40.43 0.04 -5.86
CA GLY A 87 -39.98 -1.21 -5.21
C GLY A 87 -39.51 -1.04 -3.76
N PRO A 88 -40.22 -1.61 -2.77
CA PRO A 88 -39.70 -1.78 -1.41
C PRO A 88 -38.78 -3.01 -1.36
N PHE A 89 -37.98 -3.15 -0.29
CA PHE A 89 -36.98 -4.22 -0.03
C PHE A 89 -35.55 -3.91 -0.49
N GLY A 90 -34.83 -3.12 0.32
CA GLY A 90 -33.40 -2.87 0.18
C GLY A 90 -32.70 -2.83 1.54
N GLY A 91 -32.75 -3.92 2.30
CA GLY A 91 -32.06 -4.07 3.57
C GLY A 91 -31.12 -5.27 3.54
N GLY A 92 -29.94 -5.11 2.96
CA GLY A 92 -28.89 -6.13 2.91
C GLY A 92 -27.60 -5.61 3.53
N GLY A 93 -27.48 -5.73 4.86
CA GLY A 93 -26.26 -5.40 5.58
C GLY A 93 -25.10 -6.28 5.14
N THR A 94 -24.03 -5.66 4.65
CA THR A 94 -22.80 -6.33 4.21
C THR A 94 -22.06 -6.88 5.43
N THR A 95 -22.28 -8.15 5.74
CA THR A 95 -21.51 -8.89 6.75
C THR A 95 -20.09 -9.11 6.25
N THR A 96 -19.16 -8.35 6.82
CA THR A 96 -17.71 -8.50 6.64
C THR A 96 -17.21 -9.75 7.35
N THR A 97 -17.07 -10.87 6.62
CA THR A 97 -16.35 -12.04 7.14
C THR A 97 -14.87 -11.99 6.74
N PRO A 98 -13.92 -12.11 7.70
CA PRO A 98 -12.50 -12.11 7.41
C PRO A 98 -12.10 -13.49 6.91
N THR A 99 -11.97 -13.66 5.60
CA THR A 99 -11.41 -14.88 5.00
C THR A 99 -9.93 -14.67 4.70
N SER A 100 -9.11 -15.60 5.18
CA SER A 100 -7.66 -15.59 5.21
C SER A 100 -6.96 -15.55 3.84
N SER A 101 -5.67 -15.22 3.89
CA SER A 101 -4.73 -14.97 2.79
C SER A 101 -4.01 -16.22 2.26
N PHE A 102 -4.46 -17.42 2.62
CA PHE A 102 -3.86 -18.64 2.10
C PHE A 102 -4.47 -18.98 0.73
N LEU A 103 -3.72 -18.65 -0.32
CA LEU A 103 -3.73 -19.31 -1.63
C LEU A 103 -5.10 -19.80 -2.13
N ARG A 104 -5.88 -18.92 -2.76
CA ARG A 104 -6.92 -19.33 -3.73
C ARG A 104 -6.70 -18.62 -5.06
N GLY A 105 -5.64 -19.04 -5.75
CA GLY A 105 -5.68 -19.12 -7.20
C GLY A 105 -6.52 -20.34 -7.58
N GLY A 106 -7.49 -20.16 -8.48
CA GLY A 106 -8.22 -21.27 -9.11
C GLY A 106 -9.67 -21.44 -8.65
N ASN A 107 -10.58 -20.72 -9.34
CA ASN A 107 -11.81 -21.23 -9.97
C ASN A 107 -12.84 -20.09 -10.10
N ARG A 108 -12.78 -19.35 -11.21
CA ARG A 108 -13.90 -18.54 -11.69
C ARG A 108 -14.57 -19.34 -12.82
N GLY A 109 -15.87 -19.62 -12.65
CA GLY A 109 -16.68 -20.31 -13.64
C GLY A 109 -16.80 -19.54 -14.96
N PRO A 110 -17.37 -20.18 -16.00
CA PRO A 110 -17.29 -19.74 -17.40
C PRO A 110 -18.05 -18.42 -17.72
N ASP A 111 -18.78 -17.83 -16.76
CA ASP A 111 -19.63 -16.67 -16.99
C ASP A 111 -19.03 -15.33 -16.50
N SER A 112 -17.76 -15.31 -16.08
CA SER A 112 -17.05 -14.06 -15.75
C SER A 112 -16.56 -13.33 -17.01
N ARG A 113 -17.48 -12.92 -17.89
CA ARG A 113 -17.15 -12.18 -19.13
C ARG A 113 -17.27 -10.65 -19.03
N MET A 114 -17.39 -10.07 -17.83
CA MET A 114 -17.27 -8.62 -17.64
C MET A 114 -16.65 -8.23 -16.28
N ALA A 115 -15.36 -8.49 -16.10
CA ALA A 115 -14.51 -7.72 -15.18
C ALA A 115 -13.06 -7.76 -15.67
N GLY A 116 -12.90 -7.59 -16.99
CA GLY A 116 -11.62 -7.56 -17.71
C GLY A 116 -10.98 -6.18 -17.74
N ALA A 117 -11.25 -5.31 -16.77
CA ALA A 117 -10.23 -4.34 -16.39
C ALA A 117 -9.23 -5.17 -15.58
N SER A 118 -8.19 -5.67 -16.25
CA SER A 118 -6.98 -6.12 -15.58
C SER A 118 -6.69 -5.08 -14.50
N LEU A 119 -6.88 -5.44 -13.22
CA LEU A 119 -6.50 -4.64 -12.07
C LEU A 119 -4.98 -4.53 -12.19
N LYS A 120 -4.52 -3.61 -13.03
CA LYS A 120 -3.12 -3.33 -13.26
C LYS A 120 -2.65 -2.87 -11.89
N GLY A 121 -2.03 -3.79 -11.17
CA GLY A 121 -1.74 -3.58 -9.76
C GLY A 121 -0.93 -2.31 -9.65
N ARG A 122 -1.46 -1.31 -8.93
CA ARG A 122 -0.77 -0.02 -8.82
C ARG A 122 0.62 -0.23 -8.24
N GLY A 123 1.64 0.35 -8.85
CA GLY A 123 3.00 0.30 -8.29
C GLY A 123 3.07 1.05 -6.95
N LEU A 124 4.11 0.82 -6.13
CA LEU A 124 4.28 1.59 -4.89
C LEU A 124 4.37 3.10 -5.18
N ALA A 125 5.12 3.50 -6.22
CA ALA A 125 5.21 4.90 -6.67
C ALA A 125 3.84 5.50 -7.05
N GLU A 126 2.95 4.70 -7.63
CA GLU A 126 1.59 5.12 -7.96
C GLU A 126 0.69 5.19 -6.72
N LEU A 127 0.87 4.28 -5.75
CA LEU A 127 0.11 4.28 -4.50
C LEU A 127 0.44 5.47 -3.60
N VAL A 128 1.68 5.96 -3.66
CA VAL A 128 2.14 7.14 -2.91
C VAL A 128 1.99 8.45 -3.69
N GLY A 129 1.57 8.39 -4.96
CA GLY A 129 1.34 9.57 -5.80
C GLY A 129 2.59 10.38 -6.15
N LEU A 130 3.78 9.77 -6.12
CA LEU A 130 5.06 10.46 -6.36
C LEU A 130 5.86 9.72 -7.46
N PRO A 131 6.05 10.32 -8.66
CA PRO A 131 6.70 9.65 -9.78
C PRO A 131 8.18 9.32 -9.52
N ASP A 132 8.89 10.23 -8.83
CA ASP A 132 10.32 10.08 -8.50
C ASP A 132 10.55 9.38 -7.15
N PHE A 133 9.53 8.73 -6.60
CA PHE A 133 9.56 8.14 -5.26
C PHE A 133 10.78 7.24 -5.02
N PHE A 134 11.13 6.39 -5.98
CA PHE A 134 12.26 5.47 -5.82
C PHE A 134 13.62 6.16 -5.80
N ILE A 135 13.74 7.33 -6.44
CA ILE A 135 14.96 8.15 -6.39
C ILE A 135 15.11 8.74 -4.98
N GLU A 136 14.03 9.30 -4.44
CA GLU A 136 14.02 9.83 -3.07
C GLU A 136 14.28 8.73 -2.04
N LEU A 137 13.59 7.59 -2.15
CA LEU A 137 13.79 6.45 -1.27
C LEU A 137 15.24 5.95 -1.32
N HIS A 138 15.83 5.86 -2.52
CA HIS A 138 17.22 5.46 -2.70
C HIS A 138 18.18 6.42 -1.99
N SER A 139 18.00 7.74 -2.16
CA SER A 139 18.85 8.74 -1.48
C SER A 139 18.79 8.63 0.04
N ARG A 140 17.60 8.34 0.59
CA ARG A 140 17.41 8.09 2.03
C ARG A 140 18.13 6.81 2.48
N PHE A 141 18.05 5.72 1.71
CA PHE A 141 18.80 4.50 2.02
C PHE A 141 20.32 4.71 1.99
N VAL A 142 20.83 5.39 0.96
CA VAL A 142 22.27 5.69 0.87
C VAL A 142 22.72 6.56 2.04
N ARG A 143 21.91 7.55 2.44
CA ARG A 143 22.18 8.37 3.62
C ARG A 143 22.24 7.55 4.91
N LEU A 144 21.29 6.63 5.12
CA LEU A 144 21.31 5.73 6.29
C LEU A 144 22.56 4.85 6.32
N LEU A 145 22.99 4.35 5.15
CA LEU A 145 24.23 3.59 5.02
C LEU A 145 25.48 4.46 5.29
N ALA A 146 25.49 5.72 4.88
CA ALA A 146 26.60 6.61 5.18
C ALA A 146 26.65 6.98 6.68
N GLU A 147 25.50 7.12 7.33
CA GLU A 147 25.39 7.44 8.76
C GLU A 147 25.81 6.27 9.65
N ILE A 148 25.58 5.02 9.22
CA ILE A 148 26.01 3.84 9.98
C ILE A 148 27.52 3.58 9.90
N GLU A 149 28.16 4.02 8.81
CA GLU A 149 29.60 3.83 8.58
C GLU A 149 30.44 4.87 9.32
N ARG A 150 29.86 6.04 9.66
CA ARG A 150 30.55 7.06 10.46
C ARG A 150 30.52 6.66 11.94
N PRO A 151 31.67 6.26 12.55
CA PRO A 151 31.71 5.96 13.97
C PRO A 151 31.37 7.22 14.77
N ARG A 152 30.38 7.11 15.66
CA ARG A 152 30.17 8.07 16.76
C ARG A 152 31.04 7.72 17.94
#